data_AF-G8LV83-F1
#
_entry.id   AF-G8LV83-F1
#
_cell.length_a   1.000
_cell.length_b   1.000
_cell.length_c   1.000
_cell.angle_alpha   90.00
_cell.angle_beta   90.00
_cell.angle_gamma   90.00
#
_symmetry.space_group_name_H-M   'P 1'
#
loop_
_entity.id
_entity.type
_entity.pdbx_description
1 polymer ?
#
loop_
_entity_poly.entity_id
_entity_poly.type
_entity_poly.pdbx_seq_one_letter_code
_entity_poly.pdbx_strand_id
1 'polypeptide(L)'
;MFSDFIKHYNIIRDILRDCFLYGCFSRDGLESKRNVSSRKVSYEMRRIQQYVEDKYIRTDKDGRFKLLNLTYDYMRHSDNFLVSTYMTKSFTRADLLTYFFILLYIQSQNRPCCLSEIEDGLAEGGHLSFDRISSKTIERKLSEMCKSFGILSCNVVKRTKYYSIAPDILKSLDNKELRELFTAVGLFKNIVFPVVAGYFCEQTLKDYMYFERNINGIDNHYFNYRHVHYHPAIEEQVLWEILKAIHTRHKVKIFYRLPKGSDLLKQDPSNACEQQNSKALIPYKIRYDVRHGRFYLVSFSKNESCVISRLDRIESVEILEETFKREDYDELYGKQMCYSWSSVPLEGKSEPEKVKLEVIIDEETEGYIIEKILNESPNGVLDKIEDGRYHITIEVNDSGELIPWIRGYAGYVKVLESKELADKIFNDWKEMLLAYGVVQ
;
A
#
# COMPACT_ATOMS: atom_id res chain seq x y z
N MET A 1 3.24 -15.65 24.95
CA MET A 1 3.97 -14.50 25.52
C MET A 1 3.84 -13.36 24.51
N PHE A 2 3.18 -12.27 24.87
CA PHE A 2 2.72 -11.20 23.98
C PHE A 2 3.73 -10.02 23.88
N SER A 3 5.03 -10.31 23.80
CA SER A 3 6.08 -9.32 24.10
C SER A 3 6.44 -8.35 22.97
N ASP A 4 5.99 -8.60 21.73
CA ASP A 4 6.61 -8.01 20.54
C ASP A 4 5.64 -7.22 19.63
N PHE A 5 4.47 -6.83 20.15
CA PHE A 5 3.44 -6.09 19.40
C PHE A 5 3.81 -4.63 19.09
N ILE A 6 3.49 -4.16 17.89
CA ILE A 6 3.86 -2.83 17.38
C ILE A 6 2.69 -1.87 17.52
N LYS A 7 2.85 -0.84 18.35
CA LYS A 7 1.81 0.19 18.57
C LYS A 7 1.58 1.09 17.35
N HIS A 8 2.65 1.38 16.59
CA HIS A 8 2.60 2.25 15.43
C HIS A 8 3.30 1.59 14.25
N TYR A 9 2.53 1.30 13.19
CA TYR A 9 3.06 0.62 12.01
C TYR A 9 4.26 1.35 11.38
N ASN A 10 4.31 2.69 11.46
CA ASN A 10 5.45 3.51 11.03
C ASN A 10 6.80 3.03 11.60
N ILE A 11 6.83 2.47 12.82
CA ILE A 11 8.07 1.98 13.46
C ILE A 11 8.72 0.88 12.62
N ILE A 12 7.91 -0.07 12.13
CA ILE A 12 8.39 -1.17 11.29
C ILE A 12 8.34 -0.85 9.81
N ARG A 13 7.44 0.03 9.35
CA ARG A 13 7.28 0.38 7.94
C ARG A 13 8.62 0.75 7.34
N ASP A 14 9.34 1.63 8.03
CA ASP A 14 10.57 2.12 7.50
C ASP A 14 11.61 1.00 7.32
N ILE A 15 11.71 0.07 8.29
CA ILE A 15 12.63 -1.07 8.22
C ILE A 15 12.16 -2.07 7.17
N LEU A 16 10.85 -2.28 7.02
CA LEU A 16 10.28 -3.04 5.91
C LEU A 16 10.71 -2.43 4.58
N ARG A 17 10.58 -1.11 4.38
CA ARG A 17 11.05 -0.46 3.16
C ARG A 17 12.55 -0.73 2.90
N ASP A 18 13.40 -0.62 3.91
CA ASP A 18 14.84 -0.88 3.72
C ASP A 18 15.16 -2.35 3.41
N CYS A 19 14.55 -3.29 4.13
CA CYS A 19 14.79 -4.71 3.95
C CYS A 19 14.13 -5.28 2.67
N PHE A 20 12.99 -4.73 2.24
CA PHE A 20 12.21 -5.21 1.09
C PHE A 20 12.40 -4.41 -0.20
N LEU A 21 12.31 -3.08 -0.15
CA LEU A 21 12.29 -2.24 -1.37
C LEU A 21 13.68 -1.96 -1.91
N TYR A 22 14.64 -1.74 -1.03
CA TYR A 22 15.96 -1.28 -1.40
C TYR A 22 16.99 -2.43 -1.43
N GLY A 23 16.73 -3.51 -0.69
CA GLY A 23 17.51 -4.75 -0.70
C GLY A 23 18.91 -4.59 -0.08
N CYS A 24 19.44 -5.69 0.45
CA CYS A 24 20.86 -5.83 0.81
C CYS A 24 21.41 -4.86 1.86
N PHE A 25 20.64 -4.54 2.91
CA PHE A 25 21.20 -3.83 4.07
C PHE A 25 21.76 -4.81 5.08
N SER A 26 23.03 -4.64 5.43
CA SER A 26 23.56 -5.20 6.66
C SER A 26 22.96 -4.49 7.86
N ARG A 27 23.00 -5.14 9.03
CA ARG A 27 22.59 -4.51 10.30
C ARG A 27 23.30 -3.17 10.52
N ASP A 28 24.60 -3.14 10.22
CA ASP A 28 25.45 -1.97 10.41
C ASP A 28 25.08 -0.88 9.37
N GLY A 29 24.72 -1.27 8.14
CA GLY A 29 24.19 -0.36 7.12
C GLY A 29 22.85 0.27 7.52
N LEU A 30 21.96 -0.49 8.17
CA LEU A 30 20.72 0.06 8.74
C LEU A 30 20.99 1.01 9.91
N GLU A 31 21.93 0.68 10.79
CA GLU A 31 22.35 1.53 11.91
C GLU A 31 22.87 2.89 11.41
N SER A 32 23.76 2.88 10.41
CA SER A 32 24.27 4.11 9.78
C SER A 32 23.18 4.89 9.05
N LYS A 33 22.34 4.23 8.24
CA LYS A 33 21.28 4.90 7.46
C LYS A 33 20.21 5.56 8.34
N ARG A 34 19.92 4.96 9.49
CA ARG A 34 18.79 5.35 10.34
C ARG A 34 19.20 6.08 11.61
N ASN A 35 20.49 6.15 11.92
CA ASN A 35 21.02 6.68 13.16
C ASN A 35 20.31 6.08 14.40
N VAL A 36 20.22 4.75 14.44
CA VAL A 36 19.61 3.99 15.55
C VAL A 36 20.54 2.86 15.98
N SER A 37 20.57 2.56 17.28
CA SER A 37 21.48 1.54 17.81
C SER A 37 21.26 0.17 17.17
N SER A 38 22.37 -0.57 17.00
CA SER A 38 22.38 -1.97 16.55
C SER A 38 21.35 -2.87 17.28
N ARG A 39 21.14 -2.62 18.59
CA ARG A 39 20.13 -3.32 19.40
C ARG A 39 18.72 -3.04 18.93
N LYS A 40 18.40 -1.77 18.63
CA LYS A 40 17.07 -1.37 18.14
C LYS A 40 16.80 -1.94 16.75
N VAL A 41 17.78 -1.91 15.86
CA VAL A 41 17.68 -2.55 14.53
C VAL A 41 17.39 -4.04 14.69
N SER A 42 18.19 -4.74 15.52
CA SER A 42 18.02 -6.18 15.76
C SER A 42 16.64 -6.52 16.35
N TYR A 43 16.15 -5.68 17.27
CA TYR A 43 14.82 -5.84 17.87
C TYR A 43 13.70 -5.72 16.84
N GLU A 44 13.70 -4.65 16.03
CA GLU A 44 12.66 -4.47 15.01
C GLU A 44 12.74 -5.50 13.89
N MET A 45 13.94 -5.95 13.50
CA MET A 45 14.10 -7.06 12.56
C MET A 45 13.47 -8.35 13.09
N ARG A 46 13.73 -8.70 14.37
CA ARG A 46 13.12 -9.87 15.00
C ARG A 46 11.60 -9.78 15.00
N ARG A 47 11.03 -8.58 15.18
CA ARG A 47 9.58 -8.37 15.15
C ARG A 47 9.03 -8.58 13.76
N ILE A 48 9.67 -8.05 12.72
CA ILE A 48 9.26 -8.30 11.32
C ILE A 48 9.27 -9.80 11.01
N GLN A 49 10.29 -10.53 11.46
CA GLN A 49 10.41 -11.98 11.27
C GLN A 49 9.31 -12.79 11.97
N GLN A 50 8.58 -12.23 12.93
CA GLN A 50 7.44 -12.93 13.54
C GLN A 50 6.20 -12.95 12.62
N TYR A 51 6.10 -11.98 11.72
CA TYR A 51 4.95 -11.85 10.81
C TYR A 51 5.28 -12.36 9.41
N VAL A 52 6.56 -12.36 9.04
CA VAL A 52 7.04 -12.87 7.77
C VAL A 52 7.48 -14.32 7.92
N GLU A 53 6.87 -15.23 7.17
CA GLU A 53 7.29 -16.64 7.15
C GLU A 53 8.75 -16.79 6.68
N ASP A 54 9.49 -17.70 7.32
CA ASP A 54 10.92 -17.94 7.06
C ASP A 54 11.22 -18.23 5.58
N LYS A 55 10.27 -18.84 4.85
CA LYS A 55 10.40 -19.16 3.42
C LYS A 55 10.59 -17.93 2.53
N TYR A 56 10.20 -16.74 2.98
CA TYR A 56 10.35 -15.49 2.24
C TYR A 56 11.64 -14.75 2.60
N ILE A 57 12.38 -15.22 3.61
CA ILE A 57 13.58 -14.56 4.12
C ILE A 57 14.81 -15.21 3.49
N ARG A 58 15.47 -14.48 2.59
CA ARG A 58 16.78 -14.85 2.07
C ARG A 58 17.87 -14.15 2.88
N THR A 59 18.89 -14.92 3.25
CA THR A 59 20.12 -14.39 3.83
C THR A 59 21.24 -14.56 2.83
N ASP A 60 21.82 -13.44 2.38
CA ASP A 60 23.06 -13.42 1.63
C ASP A 60 24.23 -12.96 2.52
N LYS A 61 25.46 -13.17 2.04
CA LYS A 61 26.67 -12.69 2.69
C LYS A 61 27.47 -11.82 1.72
N ASP A 62 27.88 -10.66 2.20
CA ASP A 62 28.89 -9.84 1.54
C ASP A 62 30.08 -9.68 2.49
N GLY A 63 31.14 -10.44 2.22
CA GLY A 63 32.25 -10.64 3.15
C GLY A 63 31.78 -11.12 4.54
N ARG A 64 31.95 -10.27 5.56
CA ARG A 64 31.51 -10.53 6.95
C ARG A 64 30.08 -10.11 7.26
N PHE A 65 29.41 -9.40 6.35
CA PHE A 65 28.11 -8.82 6.59
C PHE A 65 27.00 -9.78 6.18
N LYS A 66 26.04 -9.98 7.09
CA LYS A 66 24.80 -10.71 6.82
C LYS A 66 23.80 -9.74 6.18
N LEU A 67 23.37 -10.02 4.96
CA LEU A 67 22.39 -9.24 4.22
C LEU A 67 21.05 -9.95 4.28
N LEU A 68 20.03 -9.28 4.81
CA LEU A 68 18.66 -9.80 4.83
C LEU A 68 17.91 -9.24 3.63
N ASN A 69 17.30 -10.14 2.87
CA ASN A 69 16.49 -9.81 1.71
C ASN A 69 15.18 -10.59 1.79
N LEU A 70 14.11 -9.99 1.30
CA LEU A 70 12.78 -10.56 1.34
C LEU A 70 12.33 -10.81 -0.08
N THR A 71 12.32 -12.09 -0.45
CA THR A 71 12.15 -12.55 -1.83
C THR A 71 10.82 -13.26 -1.97
N TYR A 72 10.16 -13.05 -3.10
CA TYR A 72 8.95 -13.79 -3.48
C TYR A 72 9.03 -14.19 -4.94
N ASP A 73 8.35 -15.28 -5.26
CA ASP A 73 8.11 -15.72 -6.62
C ASP A 73 6.60 -15.73 -6.83
N TYR A 74 6.09 -14.75 -7.59
CA TYR A 74 4.64 -14.61 -7.82
C TYR A 74 4.03 -15.81 -8.59
N MET A 75 4.85 -16.66 -9.22
CA MET A 75 4.38 -17.90 -9.85
C MET A 75 4.21 -19.04 -8.84
N ARG A 76 4.93 -18.99 -7.72
CA ARG A 76 4.87 -20.01 -6.65
C ARG A 76 4.06 -19.55 -5.44
N HIS A 77 3.94 -18.25 -5.25
CA HIS A 77 3.31 -17.62 -4.10
C HIS A 77 2.34 -16.56 -4.63
N SER A 78 1.05 -16.81 -4.52
CA SER A 78 0.00 -15.84 -4.85
C SER A 78 -0.31 -14.89 -3.69
N ASP A 79 0.16 -15.22 -2.47
CA ASP A 79 -0.20 -14.50 -1.26
C ASP A 79 0.85 -13.48 -0.82
N ASN A 80 0.41 -12.23 -0.68
CA ASN A 80 1.21 -11.12 -0.21
C ASN A 80 1.45 -11.20 1.31
N PHE A 81 2.54 -11.86 1.69
CA PHE A 81 2.92 -12.04 3.08
C PHE A 81 3.22 -10.73 3.83
N LEU A 82 3.40 -9.59 3.16
CA LEU A 82 3.55 -8.31 3.85
C LEU A 82 2.27 -7.87 4.56
N VAL A 83 1.11 -8.40 4.15
CA VAL A 83 -0.17 -8.06 4.79
C VAL A 83 -0.21 -8.48 6.26
N SER A 84 0.46 -9.58 6.63
CA SER A 84 0.53 -10.06 8.02
C SER A 84 1.17 -9.03 8.96
N THR A 85 1.99 -8.11 8.44
CA THR A 85 2.62 -7.04 9.23
C THR A 85 1.60 -5.99 9.73
N TYR A 86 0.37 -6.00 9.21
CA TYR A 86 -0.73 -5.19 9.73
C TYR A 86 -1.43 -5.83 10.96
N MET A 87 -1.19 -7.11 11.24
CA MET A 87 -1.75 -7.83 12.40
C MET A 87 -1.01 -7.54 13.72
N THR A 88 -0.42 -6.35 13.85
CA THR A 88 0.60 -6.04 14.86
C THR A 88 0.07 -5.36 16.13
N LYS A 89 -1.26 -5.20 16.27
CA LYS A 89 -1.88 -4.42 17.37
C LYS A 89 -1.49 -4.97 18.75
N SER A 90 -1.00 -4.08 19.61
CA SER A 90 -0.65 -4.41 20.98
C SER A 90 -1.86 -4.45 21.90
N PHE A 91 -1.94 -5.53 22.70
CA PHE A 91 -2.92 -5.66 23.77
C PHE A 91 -2.23 -6.12 25.05
N THR A 92 -2.66 -5.56 26.18
CA THR A 92 -2.34 -6.19 27.47
C THR A 92 -3.24 -7.41 27.67
N ARG A 93 -2.83 -8.35 28.53
CA ARG A 93 -3.69 -9.48 28.93
C ARG A 93 -5.03 -9.01 29.48
N ALA A 94 -5.01 -7.94 30.27
CA ALA A 94 -6.21 -7.33 30.83
C ALA A 94 -7.12 -6.79 29.70
N ASP A 95 -6.56 -6.07 28.72
CA ASP A 95 -7.34 -5.55 27.60
C ASP A 95 -8.07 -6.65 26.83
N LEU A 96 -7.39 -7.76 26.50
CA LEU A 96 -7.99 -8.89 25.79
C LEU A 96 -9.15 -9.49 26.58
N LEU A 97 -8.90 -9.83 27.85
CA LEU A 97 -9.93 -10.41 28.73
C LEU A 97 -11.14 -9.48 28.86
N THR A 98 -10.93 -8.17 29.01
CA THR A 98 -12.04 -7.21 29.06
C THR A 98 -12.90 -7.23 27.80
N TYR A 99 -12.31 -7.25 26.59
CA TYR A 99 -13.13 -7.34 25.37
C TYR A 99 -13.96 -8.63 25.34
N PHE A 100 -13.33 -9.78 25.59
CA PHE A 100 -14.03 -11.07 25.53
C PHE A 100 -15.14 -11.17 26.57
N PHE A 101 -14.90 -10.76 27.81
CA PHE A 101 -15.95 -10.85 28.84
C PHE A 101 -17.11 -9.89 28.57
N ILE A 102 -16.86 -8.68 28.06
CA ILE A 102 -17.94 -7.78 27.64
C ILE A 102 -18.80 -8.45 26.56
N LEU A 103 -18.17 -9.03 25.53
CA LEU A 103 -18.88 -9.70 24.44
C LEU A 103 -19.69 -10.90 24.93
N LEU A 104 -19.09 -11.76 25.76
CA LEU A 104 -19.76 -12.92 26.35
C LEU A 104 -20.95 -12.52 27.23
N TYR A 105 -20.78 -11.46 28.04
CA TYR A 105 -21.87 -10.96 28.88
C TYR A 105 -23.02 -10.40 28.05
N ILE A 106 -22.76 -9.50 27.10
CA ILE A 106 -23.82 -8.94 26.24
C ILE A 106 -24.55 -10.06 25.48
N GLN A 107 -23.80 -11.04 24.97
CA GLN A 107 -24.39 -12.18 24.27
C GLN A 107 -25.28 -13.03 25.18
N SER A 108 -24.89 -13.25 26.45
CA SER A 108 -25.67 -14.07 27.39
C SER A 108 -26.98 -13.43 27.81
N GLN A 109 -27.08 -12.09 27.79
CA GLN A 109 -28.30 -11.39 28.15
C GLN A 109 -29.38 -11.42 27.07
N ASN A 110 -29.02 -11.67 25.81
CA ASN A 110 -29.92 -11.69 24.65
C ASN A 110 -30.80 -10.41 24.53
N ARG A 111 -30.28 -9.27 25.01
CA ARG A 111 -30.91 -7.94 24.94
C ARG A 111 -29.84 -6.85 24.97
N PRO A 112 -30.16 -5.60 24.56
CA PRO A 112 -29.26 -4.48 24.77
C PRO A 112 -29.00 -4.23 26.27
N CYS A 113 -27.74 -3.96 26.62
CA CYS A 113 -27.30 -3.70 27.99
C CYS A 113 -26.70 -2.29 28.13
N CYS A 114 -26.98 -1.59 29.22
CA CYS A 114 -26.31 -0.34 29.54
C CYS A 114 -24.99 -0.57 30.29
N LEU A 115 -24.20 0.50 30.46
CA LEU A 115 -22.88 0.42 31.10
C LEU A 115 -22.95 -0.22 32.50
N SER A 116 -23.89 0.23 33.35
CA SER A 116 -24.04 -0.29 34.71
C SER A 116 -24.35 -1.79 34.73
N GLU A 117 -25.25 -2.25 33.85
CA GLU A 117 -25.58 -3.68 33.77
C GLU A 117 -24.37 -4.52 33.36
N ILE A 118 -23.52 -4.00 32.47
CA ILE A 118 -22.28 -4.66 32.06
C ILE A 118 -21.28 -4.67 33.21
N GLU A 119 -21.15 -3.58 33.94
CA GLU A 119 -20.28 -3.50 35.12
C GLU A 119 -20.69 -4.50 36.20
N ASP A 120 -21.97 -4.50 36.56
CA ASP A 120 -22.52 -5.37 37.60
C ASP A 120 -22.36 -6.84 37.20
N GLY A 121 -22.73 -7.20 35.97
CA GLY A 121 -22.64 -8.59 35.49
C GLY A 121 -21.20 -9.11 35.38
N LEU A 122 -20.24 -8.25 35.04
CA LEU A 122 -18.83 -8.60 35.04
C LEU A 122 -18.30 -8.78 36.48
N ALA A 123 -18.83 -8.03 37.45
CA ALA A 123 -18.42 -8.09 38.86
C ALA A 123 -18.95 -9.36 39.55
N GLU A 124 -20.24 -9.66 39.35
CA GLU A 124 -20.91 -10.83 39.91
C GLU A 124 -20.30 -12.15 39.40
N GLY A 125 -19.86 -12.21 38.14
CA GLY A 125 -19.23 -13.40 37.58
C GLY A 125 -17.83 -13.72 38.11
N GLY A 126 -17.21 -12.83 38.92
CA GLY A 126 -15.84 -13.00 39.40
C GLY A 126 -14.78 -13.09 38.30
N HIS A 127 -15.15 -12.74 37.06
CA HIS A 127 -14.35 -12.95 35.85
C HIS A 127 -13.25 -11.88 35.67
N LEU A 128 -13.40 -10.74 36.34
CA LEU A 128 -12.41 -9.67 36.40
C LEU A 128 -12.25 -9.22 37.86
N SER A 129 -11.02 -9.04 38.33
CA SER A 129 -10.78 -8.39 39.62
C SER A 129 -11.14 -6.90 39.48
N PHE A 130 -12.33 -6.53 39.93
CA PHE A 130 -12.87 -5.17 39.81
C PHE A 130 -12.03 -4.10 40.51
N ASP A 131 -11.18 -4.49 41.46
CA ASP A 131 -10.19 -3.62 42.09
C ASP A 131 -9.18 -3.00 41.08
N ARG A 132 -9.16 -3.47 39.83
CA ARG A 132 -8.15 -3.10 38.82
C ARG A 132 -8.69 -2.49 37.52
N ILE A 133 -10.00 -2.49 37.26
CA ILE A 133 -10.58 -1.95 36.01
C ILE A 133 -11.62 -0.88 36.33
N SER A 134 -11.34 0.36 35.95
CA SER A 134 -12.27 1.47 36.15
C SER A 134 -13.45 1.42 35.18
N SER A 135 -14.60 1.94 35.61
CA SER A 135 -15.77 2.19 34.76
C SER A 135 -15.42 2.90 33.44
N LYS A 136 -14.57 3.93 33.52
CA LYS A 136 -14.07 4.68 32.36
C LYS A 136 -13.31 3.80 31.37
N THR A 137 -12.64 2.75 31.84
CA THR A 137 -11.95 1.78 30.97
C THR A 137 -12.97 0.93 30.21
N ILE A 138 -14.02 0.44 30.87
CA ILE A 138 -15.11 -0.31 30.24
C ILE A 138 -15.83 0.56 29.21
N GLU A 139 -16.17 1.81 29.56
CA GLU A 139 -16.82 2.74 28.65
C GLU A 139 -15.96 2.99 27.39
N ARG A 140 -14.64 3.19 27.56
CA ARG A 140 -13.70 3.34 26.43
C ARG A 140 -13.71 2.11 25.52
N LYS A 141 -13.74 0.90 26.10
CA LYS A 141 -13.75 -0.37 25.34
C LYS A 141 -15.05 -0.57 24.58
N LEU A 142 -16.19 -0.26 25.19
CA LEU A 142 -17.50 -0.25 24.53
C LEU A 142 -17.53 0.74 23.37
N SER A 143 -17.02 1.96 23.58
CA SER A 143 -16.93 2.96 22.52
C SER A 143 -16.00 2.52 21.37
N GLU A 144 -14.89 1.84 21.65
CA GLU A 144 -13.98 1.31 20.63
C GLU A 144 -14.63 0.18 19.83
N MET A 145 -15.27 -0.79 20.50
CA MET A 145 -15.97 -1.89 19.84
C MET A 145 -17.16 -1.42 18.99
N CYS A 146 -17.81 -0.33 19.39
CA CYS A 146 -18.91 0.28 18.63
C CYS A 146 -18.41 1.12 17.46
N LYS A 147 -17.52 2.10 17.71
CA LYS A 147 -17.16 3.11 16.70
C LYS A 147 -16.00 2.70 15.80
N SER A 148 -15.06 1.92 16.31
CA SER A 148 -13.82 1.58 15.60
C SER A 148 -13.86 0.19 14.99
N PHE A 149 -14.39 -0.81 15.70
CA PHE A 149 -14.42 -2.19 15.21
C PHE A 149 -15.75 -2.57 14.55
N GLY A 150 -16.86 -1.96 14.98
CA GLY A 150 -18.20 -2.30 14.49
C GLY A 150 -18.75 -3.63 15.01
N ILE A 151 -18.16 -4.20 16.07
CA ILE A 151 -18.60 -5.49 16.67
C ILE A 151 -19.81 -5.29 17.58
N LEU A 152 -20.00 -4.08 18.12
CA LEU A 152 -21.16 -3.71 18.90
C LEU A 152 -21.98 -2.63 18.19
N SER A 153 -23.31 -2.71 18.31
CA SER A 153 -24.22 -1.61 18.03
C SER A 153 -24.50 -0.81 19.29
N CYS A 154 -24.78 0.49 19.15
CA CYS A 154 -25.12 1.36 20.28
C CYS A 154 -26.31 2.24 19.96
N ASN A 155 -27.36 2.14 20.78
CA ASN A 155 -28.56 2.97 20.70
C ASN A 155 -28.68 3.83 21.96
N VAL A 156 -29.12 5.09 21.79
CA VAL A 156 -29.29 6.01 22.92
C VAL A 156 -30.78 6.17 23.24
N VAL A 157 -31.17 5.80 24.45
CA VAL A 157 -32.53 5.95 24.96
C VAL A 157 -32.50 6.84 26.19
N LYS A 158 -33.21 7.98 26.16
CA LYS A 158 -33.29 8.93 27.27
C LYS A 158 -31.93 9.26 27.91
N ARG A 159 -30.91 9.51 27.07
CA ARG A 159 -29.50 9.82 27.43
C ARG A 159 -28.65 8.63 27.92
N THR A 160 -29.21 7.44 28.04
CA THR A 160 -28.48 6.22 28.37
C THR A 160 -28.10 5.46 27.09
N LYS A 161 -26.84 5.04 26.99
CA LYS A 161 -26.35 4.19 25.90
C LYS A 161 -26.63 2.73 26.21
N TYR A 162 -27.22 2.02 25.25
CA TYR A 162 -27.44 0.59 25.28
C TYR A 162 -26.63 -0.08 24.17
N TYR A 163 -25.91 -1.13 24.52
CA TYR A 163 -25.01 -1.86 23.63
C TYR A 163 -25.55 -3.26 23.35
N SER A 164 -25.44 -3.72 22.12
CA SER A 164 -25.77 -5.09 21.69
C SER A 164 -24.72 -5.58 20.70
N ILE A 165 -24.62 -6.91 20.51
CA ILE A 165 -23.82 -7.46 19.42
C ILE A 165 -24.33 -6.89 18.09
N ALA A 166 -23.42 -6.50 17.20
CA ALA A 166 -23.76 -5.97 15.90
C ALA A 166 -24.46 -7.04 15.04
N PRO A 167 -25.41 -6.66 14.16
CA PRO A 167 -26.04 -7.61 13.26
C PRO A 167 -25.01 -8.34 12.38
N ASP A 168 -25.18 -9.64 12.22
CA ASP A 168 -24.38 -10.44 11.29
C ASP A 168 -24.79 -10.12 9.85
N ILE A 169 -23.91 -9.42 9.14
CA ILE A 169 -24.11 -9.01 7.74
C ILE A 169 -24.02 -10.17 6.76
N LEU A 170 -23.37 -11.29 7.14
CA LEU A 170 -23.19 -12.48 6.31
C LEU A 170 -24.31 -13.50 6.51
N LYS A 171 -25.13 -13.34 7.55
CA LYS A 171 -26.22 -14.26 7.89
C LYS A 171 -27.20 -14.52 6.74
N SER A 172 -27.44 -13.49 5.92
CA SER A 172 -28.37 -13.57 4.80
C SER A 172 -27.86 -14.42 3.63
N LEU A 173 -26.54 -14.64 3.56
CA LEU A 173 -25.92 -15.43 2.49
C LEU A 173 -26.03 -16.93 2.78
N ASP A 174 -26.40 -17.68 1.76
CA ASP A 174 -26.36 -19.15 1.81
C ASP A 174 -24.92 -19.68 1.65
N ASN A 175 -24.74 -21.00 1.82
CA ASN A 175 -23.41 -21.61 1.77
C ASN A 175 -22.78 -21.55 0.37
N LYS A 176 -23.58 -21.48 -0.70
CA LYS A 176 -23.11 -21.37 -2.08
C LYS A 176 -22.65 -19.93 -2.35
N GLU A 177 -23.47 -18.95 -1.98
CA GLU A 177 -23.16 -17.52 -2.09
C GLU A 177 -21.89 -17.17 -1.30
N LEU A 178 -21.70 -17.74 -0.10
CA LEU A 178 -20.46 -17.56 0.67
C LEU A 178 -19.22 -18.09 -0.07
N ARG A 179 -19.33 -19.25 -0.73
CA ARG A 179 -18.22 -19.83 -1.52
C ARG A 179 -17.93 -19.03 -2.78
N GLU A 180 -18.97 -18.53 -3.45
CA GLU A 180 -18.85 -17.66 -4.61
C GLU A 180 -18.20 -16.33 -4.22
N LEU A 181 -18.62 -15.73 -3.11
CA LEU A 181 -18.01 -14.52 -2.55
C LEU A 181 -16.56 -14.76 -2.14
N PHE A 182 -16.26 -15.86 -1.47
CA PHE A 182 -14.90 -16.24 -1.10
C PHE A 182 -14.00 -16.36 -2.34
N THR A 183 -14.47 -17.03 -3.39
CA THR A 183 -13.76 -17.14 -4.66
C THR A 183 -13.55 -15.77 -5.32
N ALA A 184 -14.58 -14.91 -5.34
CA ALA A 184 -14.48 -13.57 -5.90
C ALA A 184 -13.45 -12.71 -5.15
N VAL A 185 -13.47 -12.73 -3.81
CA VAL A 185 -12.44 -12.05 -3.00
C VAL A 185 -11.06 -12.60 -3.31
N GLY A 186 -10.95 -13.91 -3.52
CA GLY A 186 -9.72 -14.59 -3.95
C GLY A 186 -9.10 -14.02 -5.21
N LEU A 187 -9.93 -13.63 -6.19
CA LEU A 187 -9.54 -12.99 -7.46
C LEU A 187 -9.19 -11.51 -7.29
N PHE A 188 -9.94 -10.78 -6.47
CA PHE A 188 -9.79 -9.33 -6.36
C PHE A 188 -8.71 -8.89 -5.37
N LYS A 189 -8.35 -9.73 -4.38
CA LYS A 189 -7.47 -9.35 -3.25
C LYS A 189 -6.11 -8.79 -3.66
N ASN A 190 -5.60 -9.13 -4.84
CA ASN A 190 -4.29 -8.67 -5.33
C ASN A 190 -4.35 -7.60 -6.43
N ILE A 191 -5.55 -7.31 -6.96
CA ILE A 191 -5.72 -6.39 -8.10
C ILE A 191 -6.59 -5.18 -7.76
N VAL A 192 -7.31 -5.23 -6.64
CA VAL A 192 -8.07 -4.10 -6.10
C VAL A 192 -7.35 -3.58 -4.86
N PHE A 193 -6.92 -2.32 -4.91
CA PHE A 193 -6.31 -1.63 -3.77
C PHE A 193 -7.37 -0.96 -2.90
N PRO A 194 -7.19 -0.92 -1.56
CA PRO A 194 -6.06 -1.49 -0.81
C PRO A 194 -6.13 -3.03 -0.69
N VAL A 195 -5.02 -3.73 -0.97
CA VAL A 195 -4.95 -5.19 -0.96
C VAL A 195 -5.12 -5.77 0.44
N VAL A 196 -4.65 -5.07 1.48
CA VAL A 196 -4.76 -5.52 2.88
C VAL A 196 -6.22 -5.81 3.25
N ALA A 197 -7.16 -4.99 2.77
CA ALA A 197 -8.59 -5.19 3.02
C ALA A 197 -9.12 -6.46 2.35
N GLY A 198 -8.65 -6.79 1.13
CA GLY A 198 -9.01 -8.02 0.43
C GLY A 198 -8.57 -9.27 1.18
N TYR A 199 -7.32 -9.29 1.66
CA TYR A 199 -6.81 -10.38 2.50
C TYR A 199 -7.54 -10.53 3.83
N PHE A 200 -7.88 -9.41 4.48
CA PHE A 200 -8.66 -9.47 5.73
C PHE A 200 -10.08 -9.95 5.49
N CYS A 201 -10.70 -9.57 4.36
CA CYS A 201 -12.00 -10.06 3.95
C CYS A 201 -11.97 -11.56 3.67
N GLU A 202 -10.97 -12.05 2.94
CA GLU A 202 -10.78 -13.48 2.67
C GLU A 202 -10.63 -14.27 3.97
N GLN A 203 -9.78 -13.81 4.88
CA GLN A 203 -9.58 -14.45 6.19
C GLN A 203 -10.87 -14.45 7.01
N THR A 204 -11.59 -13.32 7.05
CA THR A 204 -12.88 -13.21 7.75
C THR A 204 -13.92 -14.19 7.21
N LEU A 205 -14.01 -14.33 5.88
CA LEU A 205 -14.92 -15.28 5.25
C LEU A 205 -14.52 -16.73 5.58
N LYS A 206 -13.23 -17.05 5.54
CA LYS A 206 -12.71 -18.37 5.91
C LYS A 206 -13.07 -18.73 7.35
N ASP A 207 -12.83 -17.81 8.28
CA ASP A 207 -13.14 -17.99 9.70
C ASP A 207 -14.66 -18.10 9.93
N TYR A 208 -15.46 -17.25 9.30
CA TYR A 208 -16.93 -17.31 9.39
C TYR A 208 -17.48 -18.64 8.87
N MET A 209 -17.01 -19.10 7.71
CA MET A 209 -17.40 -20.40 7.15
C MET A 209 -17.04 -21.56 8.09
N TYR A 210 -15.87 -21.50 8.74
CA TYR A 210 -15.42 -22.51 9.69
C TYR A 210 -16.24 -22.49 10.99
N PHE A 211 -16.27 -21.35 11.69
CA PHE A 211 -16.85 -21.25 13.04
C PHE A 211 -18.37 -21.16 13.06
N GLU A 212 -18.99 -20.42 12.14
CA GLU A 212 -20.45 -20.17 12.16
C GLU A 212 -21.22 -21.16 11.27
N ARG A 213 -20.56 -21.72 10.25
CA ARG A 213 -21.22 -22.57 9.24
C ARG A 213 -20.70 -24.00 9.20
N ASN A 214 -19.70 -24.35 10.01
CA ASN A 214 -19.05 -25.67 10.05
C ASN A 214 -18.56 -26.18 8.68
N ILE A 215 -18.12 -25.27 7.82
CA ILE A 215 -17.58 -25.59 6.51
C ILE A 215 -16.05 -25.66 6.59
N ASN A 216 -15.53 -26.88 6.49
CA ASN A 216 -14.11 -27.17 6.66
C ASN A 216 -13.37 -27.35 5.33
N GLY A 217 -12.04 -27.18 5.36
CA GLY A 217 -11.16 -27.55 4.23
C GLY A 217 -11.31 -26.67 3.00
N ILE A 218 -11.88 -25.46 3.14
CA ILE A 218 -11.96 -24.50 2.05
C ILE A 218 -10.63 -23.78 1.90
N ASP A 219 -10.16 -23.70 0.66
CA ASP A 219 -9.00 -22.91 0.28
C ASP A 219 -9.26 -22.13 -1.01
N ASN A 220 -8.46 -21.09 -1.24
CA ASN A 220 -8.66 -20.11 -2.31
C ASN A 220 -7.48 -19.98 -3.28
N HIS A 221 -6.83 -21.10 -3.59
CA HIS A 221 -5.64 -21.13 -4.43
C HIS A 221 -5.97 -21.32 -5.93
N TYR A 222 -7.06 -20.72 -6.39
CA TYR A 222 -7.48 -20.82 -7.80
C TYR A 222 -6.75 -19.85 -8.73
N PHE A 223 -6.21 -18.75 -8.18
CA PHE A 223 -5.70 -17.63 -8.96
C PHE A 223 -4.20 -17.43 -8.77
N ASN A 224 -3.50 -17.31 -9.89
CA ASN A 224 -2.11 -16.85 -9.95
C ASN A 224 -2.07 -15.50 -10.65
N TYR A 225 -1.17 -14.63 -10.19
CA TYR A 225 -1.09 -13.26 -10.66
C TYR A 225 0.27 -12.98 -11.25
N ARG A 226 0.27 -12.46 -12.48
CA ARG A 226 1.50 -12.00 -13.14
C ARG A 226 1.77 -10.55 -12.78
N HIS A 227 3.04 -10.21 -12.50
CA HIS A 227 3.48 -8.83 -12.23
C HIS A 227 2.84 -8.16 -11.00
N VAL A 228 2.34 -8.93 -10.02
CA VAL A 228 1.89 -8.36 -8.75
C VAL A 228 3.08 -7.96 -7.90
N HIS A 229 3.05 -6.73 -7.40
CA HIS A 229 4.03 -6.21 -6.48
C HIS A 229 3.52 -6.31 -5.05
N TYR A 230 4.33 -6.87 -4.15
CA TYR A 230 3.94 -7.04 -2.74
C TYR A 230 4.19 -5.81 -1.87
N HIS A 231 5.22 -5.04 -2.22
CA HIS A 231 5.62 -3.83 -1.50
C HIS A 231 4.59 -2.69 -1.39
N PRO A 232 3.58 -2.51 -2.30
CA PRO A 232 2.56 -1.49 -2.12
C PRO A 232 1.80 -1.64 -0.79
N ALA A 233 1.65 -2.88 -0.29
CA ALA A 233 1.03 -3.16 1.00
C ALA A 233 1.69 -2.38 2.15
N ILE A 234 3.01 -2.11 2.07
CA ILE A 234 3.75 -1.34 3.08
C ILE A 234 3.21 0.09 3.21
N GLU A 235 2.63 0.63 2.13
CA GLU A 235 2.18 2.01 2.02
C GLU A 235 0.70 2.20 2.31
N GLU A 236 -0.06 1.12 2.51
CA GLU A 236 -1.52 1.19 2.55
C GLU A 236 -2.09 1.94 3.76
N GLN A 237 -1.39 1.98 4.90
CA GLN A 237 -1.84 2.85 6.00
C GLN A 237 -1.79 4.34 5.65
N VAL A 238 -0.82 4.78 4.84
CA VAL A 238 -0.76 6.17 4.33
C VAL A 238 -1.78 6.37 3.22
N LEU A 239 -1.88 5.40 2.30
CA LEU A 239 -2.90 5.40 1.25
C LEU A 239 -4.30 5.56 1.84
N TRP A 240 -4.62 4.84 2.92
CA TRP A 240 -5.92 4.89 3.57
C TRP A 240 -6.25 6.28 4.12
N GLU A 241 -5.30 6.96 4.78
CA GLU A 241 -5.52 8.33 5.25
C GLU A 241 -5.73 9.32 4.10
N ILE A 242 -5.02 9.14 2.98
CA ILE A 242 -5.21 9.96 1.78
C ILE A 242 -6.58 9.69 1.15
N LEU A 243 -6.98 8.43 1.00
CA LEU A 243 -8.29 8.04 0.45
C LEU A 243 -9.43 8.61 1.29
N LYS A 244 -9.30 8.60 2.63
CA LYS A 244 -10.25 9.27 3.52
C LYS A 244 -10.35 10.77 3.20
N ALA A 245 -9.22 11.47 3.10
CA ALA A 245 -9.22 12.90 2.80
C ALA A 245 -9.85 13.23 1.43
N ILE A 246 -9.58 12.41 0.41
CA ILE A 246 -10.21 12.53 -0.92
C ILE A 246 -11.72 12.32 -0.83
N HIS A 247 -12.15 11.30 -0.08
CA HIS A 247 -13.55 10.94 0.09
C HIS A 247 -14.33 12.01 0.87
N THR A 248 -13.75 12.50 1.97
CA THR A 248 -14.36 13.53 2.81
C THR A 248 -14.14 14.95 2.31
N ARG A 249 -13.43 15.14 1.19
CA ARG A 249 -13.15 16.45 0.58
C ARG A 249 -12.35 17.42 1.46
N HIS A 250 -11.41 16.90 2.25
CA HIS A 250 -10.55 17.69 3.11
C HIS A 250 -9.14 17.83 2.54
N LYS A 251 -8.55 19.00 2.73
CA LYS A 251 -7.15 19.27 2.38
C LYS A 251 -6.21 18.46 3.28
N VAL A 252 -4.98 18.26 2.82
CA VAL A 252 -3.96 17.52 3.56
C VAL A 252 -2.66 18.28 3.68
N LYS A 253 -1.91 18.02 4.76
CA LYS A 253 -0.46 18.27 4.80
C LYS A 253 0.28 16.95 4.70
N ILE A 254 1.34 16.94 3.91
CA ILE A 254 2.18 15.77 3.67
C ILE A 254 3.52 15.99 4.37
N PHE A 255 3.91 15.03 5.20
CA PHE A 255 5.21 15.02 5.85
C PHE A 255 6.09 13.97 5.19
N TYR A 256 7.18 14.43 4.56
CA TYR A 256 8.13 13.55 3.90
C TYR A 256 9.20 13.06 4.87
N ARG A 257 9.75 11.88 4.58
CA ARG A 257 10.88 11.35 5.35
C ARG A 257 12.14 12.16 5.07
N LEU A 258 12.71 12.75 6.11
CA LEU A 258 14.04 13.36 6.06
C LEU A 258 15.12 12.32 6.40
N PRO A 259 16.28 12.33 5.73
CA PRO A 259 17.45 11.57 6.18
C PRO A 259 17.84 12.02 7.60
N LYS A 260 17.85 11.11 8.57
CA LYS A 260 18.31 11.42 9.93
C LYS A 260 19.82 11.65 9.91
N GLY A 261 20.22 12.91 9.99
CA GLY A 261 21.60 13.40 9.78
C GLY A 261 21.65 14.78 9.12
N SER A 262 20.54 15.25 8.54
CA SER A 262 20.38 16.59 7.98
C SER A 262 20.12 17.67 9.05
N ASP A 263 20.63 17.51 10.28
CA ASP A 263 20.59 18.60 11.27
C ASP A 263 21.51 19.78 10.86
N LEU A 264 22.47 19.53 9.94
CA LEU A 264 23.33 20.55 9.34
C LEU A 264 22.69 21.30 8.15
N LEU A 265 21.52 20.85 7.66
CA LEU A 265 20.79 21.52 6.57
C LEU A 265 19.61 22.38 7.07
N LYS A 266 19.44 22.48 8.39
CA LYS A 266 18.40 23.27 9.08
C LYS A 266 18.62 24.79 9.03
N GLN A 267 19.63 25.28 8.29
CA GLN A 267 19.98 26.71 8.25
C GLN A 267 19.99 27.32 6.85
N ASP A 268 19.47 26.64 5.84
CA ASP A 268 19.33 27.23 4.50
C ASP A 268 17.86 27.44 4.12
N PRO A 269 17.33 28.68 4.18
CA PRO A 269 15.96 29.03 3.78
C PRO A 269 15.64 28.71 2.31
N SER A 270 16.65 28.36 1.50
CA SER A 270 16.54 27.99 0.09
C SER A 270 16.25 26.49 -0.16
N ASN A 271 16.24 25.64 0.88
CA ASN A 271 15.94 24.22 0.71
C ASN A 271 14.44 23.96 0.48
N ALA A 272 14.09 23.60 -0.77
CA ALA A 272 12.73 23.29 -1.22
C ALA A 272 11.99 22.19 -0.41
N CYS A 273 12.73 21.35 0.33
CA CYS A 273 12.19 20.24 1.12
C CYS A 273 11.43 20.71 2.39
N GLU A 274 11.93 21.76 3.08
CA GLU A 274 11.22 22.31 4.27
C GLU A 274 9.98 23.11 3.88
N GLN A 275 10.00 23.80 2.72
CA GLN A 275 8.83 24.51 2.20
C GLN A 275 7.72 23.58 1.71
N GLN A 276 8.02 22.32 1.35
CA GLN A 276 7.02 21.33 0.96
C GLN A 276 6.37 20.62 2.15
N ASN A 277 7.06 20.51 3.29
CA ASN A 277 6.58 19.77 4.47
C ASN A 277 5.39 20.44 5.23
N SER A 278 4.87 21.58 4.77
CA SER A 278 3.88 22.35 5.54
C SER A 278 2.75 22.99 4.73
N LYS A 279 2.75 22.88 3.40
CA LYS A 279 1.70 23.50 2.57
C LYS A 279 0.45 22.62 2.55
N ALA A 280 -0.71 23.25 2.71
CA ALA A 280 -1.98 22.59 2.50
C ALA A 280 -2.13 22.25 1.01
N LEU A 281 -2.37 20.97 0.74
CA LEU A 281 -2.56 20.41 -0.60
C LEU A 281 -3.97 19.87 -0.72
N ILE A 282 -4.48 19.89 -1.95
CA ILE A 282 -5.78 19.35 -2.32
C ILE A 282 -5.54 17.96 -2.88
N PRO A 283 -5.83 16.88 -2.13
CA PRO A 283 -5.60 15.53 -2.62
C PRO A 283 -6.67 15.20 -3.67
N TYR A 284 -6.26 15.04 -4.93
CA TYR A 284 -7.21 14.87 -6.03
C TYR A 284 -7.42 13.39 -6.41
N LYS A 285 -6.33 12.66 -6.67
CA LYS A 285 -6.39 11.27 -7.14
C LYS A 285 -5.14 10.49 -6.80
N ILE A 286 -5.31 9.22 -6.44
CA ILE A 286 -4.22 8.24 -6.38
C ILE A 286 -4.05 7.60 -7.76
N ARG A 287 -2.82 7.52 -8.24
CA ARG A 287 -2.40 6.71 -9.40
C ARG A 287 -1.53 5.57 -8.90
N TYR A 288 -1.69 4.39 -9.50
CA TYR A 288 -0.87 3.23 -9.24
C TYR A 288 -0.12 2.86 -10.52
N ASP A 289 1.21 2.86 -10.45
CA ASP A 289 2.08 2.36 -11.51
C ASP A 289 2.15 0.84 -11.41
N VAL A 290 1.41 0.16 -12.30
CA VAL A 290 1.33 -1.31 -12.37
C VAL A 290 2.65 -1.97 -12.74
N ARG A 291 3.61 -1.24 -13.30
CA ARG A 291 4.90 -1.79 -13.77
C ARG A 291 5.95 -1.83 -12.66
N HIS A 292 5.88 -0.88 -11.73
CA HIS A 292 6.82 -0.77 -10.61
C HIS A 292 6.17 -0.94 -9.24
N GLY A 293 4.85 -1.05 -9.19
CA GLY A 293 4.06 -1.19 -7.97
C GLY A 293 4.02 0.09 -7.13
N ARG A 294 4.09 1.27 -7.72
CA ARG A 294 4.27 2.52 -6.96
C ARG A 294 3.00 3.35 -6.94
N PHE A 295 2.63 3.85 -5.77
CA PHE A 295 1.53 4.81 -5.63
C PHE A 295 2.04 6.25 -5.71
N TYR A 296 1.27 7.07 -6.42
CA TYR A 296 1.46 8.50 -6.56
C TYR A 296 0.16 9.22 -6.19
N LEU A 297 0.24 10.18 -5.28
CA LEU A 297 -0.83 11.13 -5.04
C LEU A 297 -0.65 12.31 -6.00
N VAL A 298 -1.65 12.53 -6.84
CA VAL A 298 -1.84 13.77 -7.59
C VAL A 298 -2.60 14.74 -6.70
N SER A 299 -1.99 15.88 -6.42
CA SER A 299 -2.56 16.92 -5.57
C SER A 299 -2.33 18.31 -6.14
N PHE A 300 -3.07 19.30 -5.67
CA PHE A 300 -2.93 20.68 -6.12
C PHE A 300 -2.60 21.62 -4.97
N SER A 301 -1.74 22.61 -5.24
CA SER A 301 -1.49 23.70 -4.30
C SER A 301 -2.56 24.80 -4.40
N LYS A 302 -2.50 25.79 -3.51
CA LYS A 302 -3.36 26.99 -3.61
C LYS A 302 -3.19 27.76 -4.93
N ASN A 303 -2.04 27.62 -5.58
CA ASN A 303 -1.75 28.31 -6.85
C ASN A 303 -2.05 27.41 -8.06
N GLU A 304 -2.85 26.35 -7.88
CA GLU A 304 -3.22 25.41 -8.96
C GLU A 304 -2.02 24.69 -9.59
N SER A 305 -0.88 24.65 -8.91
CA SER A 305 0.28 23.84 -9.32
C SER A 305 0.02 22.36 -9.02
N CYS A 306 0.35 21.47 -9.96
CA CYS A 306 0.17 20.03 -9.84
C CYS A 306 1.36 19.40 -9.08
N VAL A 307 1.10 18.90 -7.88
CA VAL A 307 2.09 18.29 -7.02
C VAL A 307 1.92 16.77 -7.01
N ILE A 308 2.95 16.06 -7.44
CA ILE A 308 3.02 14.60 -7.45
C ILE A 308 3.83 14.10 -6.27
N SER A 309 3.17 13.39 -5.36
CA SER A 309 3.79 12.85 -4.15
C SER A 309 3.83 11.33 -4.20
N ARG A 310 5.03 10.76 -4.16
CA ARG A 310 5.21 9.30 -4.06
C ARG A 310 4.95 8.82 -2.64
N LEU A 311 4.07 7.84 -2.45
CA LEU A 311 3.67 7.40 -1.11
C LEU A 311 4.81 6.73 -0.33
N ASP A 312 5.75 6.06 -1.01
CA ASP A 312 6.94 5.45 -0.40
C ASP A 312 7.92 6.47 0.21
N ARG A 313 7.75 7.77 -0.09
CA ARG A 313 8.49 8.88 0.51
C ARG A 313 7.73 9.61 1.61
N ILE A 314 6.43 9.35 1.75
CA ILE A 314 5.59 9.96 2.77
C ILE A 314 5.77 9.19 4.08
N GLU A 315 5.96 9.92 5.17
CA GLU A 315 6.00 9.40 6.52
C GLU A 315 4.61 9.42 7.16
N SER A 316 3.91 10.56 7.03
CA SER A 316 2.55 10.74 7.55
C SER A 316 1.79 11.81 6.78
N VAL A 317 0.47 11.80 6.97
CA VAL A 317 -0.48 12.75 6.38
C VAL A 317 -1.38 13.27 7.49
N GLU A 318 -1.58 14.58 7.51
CA GLU A 318 -2.53 15.25 8.40
C GLU A 318 -3.72 15.72 7.56
N ILE A 319 -4.92 15.30 7.94
CA ILE A 319 -6.17 15.78 7.34
C ILE A 319 -6.54 17.09 8.02
N LEU A 320 -6.69 18.16 7.24
CA LEU A 320 -7.04 19.48 7.72
C LEU A 320 -8.56 19.66 7.82
N GLU A 321 -9.02 20.63 8.59
CA GLU A 321 -10.44 21.02 8.62
C GLU A 321 -10.88 21.77 7.34
N GLU A 322 -9.94 22.38 6.63
CA GLU A 322 -10.22 23.06 5.36
C GLU A 322 -10.69 22.06 4.29
N THR A 323 -11.84 22.33 3.68
CA THR A 323 -12.39 21.52 2.59
C THR A 323 -12.06 22.09 1.21
N PHE A 324 -12.32 21.31 0.17
CA PHE A 324 -12.20 21.72 -1.23
C PHE A 324 -13.37 21.17 -2.06
N LYS A 325 -13.65 21.79 -3.20
CA LYS A 325 -14.54 21.22 -4.23
C LYS A 325 -13.67 20.53 -5.26
N ARG A 326 -13.98 19.28 -5.59
CA ARG A 326 -13.14 18.47 -6.48
C ARG A 326 -13.25 18.94 -7.92
N GLU A 327 -14.45 19.36 -8.28
CA GLU A 327 -14.87 19.74 -9.62
C GLU A 327 -14.05 20.94 -10.14
N ASP A 328 -13.64 21.83 -9.24
CA ASP A 328 -12.75 22.97 -9.52
C ASP A 328 -11.37 22.54 -10.07
N TYR A 329 -10.99 21.26 -9.93
CA TYR A 329 -9.69 20.72 -10.33
C TYR A 329 -9.77 19.68 -11.46
N ASP A 330 -10.97 19.39 -11.98
CA ASP A 330 -11.15 18.35 -13.01
C ASP A 330 -10.48 18.75 -14.34
N GLU A 331 -10.70 19.99 -14.80
CA GLU A 331 -10.08 20.52 -16.01
C GLU A 331 -8.55 20.62 -15.86
N LEU A 332 -8.09 21.10 -14.70
CA LEU A 332 -6.68 21.20 -14.39
C LEU A 332 -6.01 19.82 -14.37
N TYR A 333 -6.64 18.82 -13.75
CA TYR A 333 -6.15 17.44 -13.81
C TYR A 333 -6.11 16.91 -15.23
N GLY A 334 -7.17 17.12 -16.02
CA GLY A 334 -7.25 16.72 -17.41
C GLY A 334 -6.10 17.31 -18.23
N LYS A 335 -5.82 18.61 -18.07
CA LYS A 335 -4.71 19.30 -18.73
C LYS A 335 -3.35 18.79 -18.27
N GLN A 336 -3.13 18.67 -16.97
CA GLN A 336 -1.81 18.32 -16.42
C GLN A 336 -1.46 16.85 -16.66
N MET A 337 -2.43 15.95 -16.65
CA MET A 337 -2.20 14.50 -16.74
C MET A 337 -2.62 13.90 -18.08
N CYS A 338 -2.94 14.72 -19.09
CA CYS A 338 -3.48 14.31 -20.39
C CYS A 338 -2.70 13.17 -21.07
N TYR A 339 -1.38 13.31 -21.16
CA TYR A 339 -0.49 12.30 -21.76
C TYR A 339 0.51 11.74 -20.73
N SER A 340 0.14 11.75 -19.45
CA SER A 340 0.99 11.17 -18.40
C SER A 340 0.97 9.65 -18.50
N TRP A 341 2.13 9.07 -18.78
CA TRP A 341 2.28 7.62 -18.92
C TRP A 341 2.25 6.91 -17.57
N SER A 342 2.90 7.49 -16.55
CA SER A 342 2.90 6.96 -15.18
C SER A 342 2.32 7.99 -14.22
N SER A 343 3.04 9.09 -14.00
CA SER A 343 2.72 10.07 -12.97
C SER A 343 3.26 11.47 -13.21
N VAL A 344 3.96 11.73 -14.31
CA VAL A 344 4.58 13.05 -14.57
C VAL A 344 3.54 14.02 -15.14
N PRO A 345 3.34 15.19 -14.53
CA PRO A 345 2.44 16.21 -15.05
C PRO A 345 3.11 16.98 -16.18
N LEU A 346 2.31 17.65 -17.01
CA LEU A 346 2.80 18.50 -18.10
C LEU A 346 3.44 19.81 -17.59
N GLU A 347 3.25 20.12 -16.30
CA GLU A 347 3.63 21.40 -15.69
C GLU A 347 5.07 21.85 -16.01
N GLY A 348 5.20 23.05 -16.57
CA GLY A 348 6.47 23.62 -17.04
C GLY A 348 6.75 23.41 -18.53
N LYS A 349 6.01 22.52 -19.20
CA LYS A 349 6.03 22.34 -20.67
C LYS A 349 4.75 22.89 -21.29
N SER A 350 4.85 23.44 -22.50
CA SER A 350 3.69 23.91 -23.25
C SER A 350 2.94 22.77 -23.94
N GLU A 351 3.67 21.74 -24.38
CA GLU A 351 3.14 20.63 -25.17
C GLU A 351 3.79 19.30 -24.77
N PRO A 352 3.09 18.17 -24.92
CA PRO A 352 3.65 16.83 -24.76
C PRO A 352 4.78 16.56 -25.74
N GLU A 353 5.68 15.66 -25.37
CA GLU A 353 6.73 15.16 -26.23
C GLU A 353 6.22 14.05 -27.14
N LYS A 354 6.69 14.05 -28.38
CA LYS A 354 6.41 13.01 -29.37
C LYS A 354 7.63 12.09 -29.48
N VAL A 355 7.43 10.81 -29.18
CA VAL A 355 8.49 9.78 -29.24
C VAL A 355 8.17 8.84 -30.38
N LYS A 356 9.11 8.70 -31.31
CA LYS A 356 9.02 7.74 -32.40
C LYS A 356 9.98 6.59 -32.19
N LEU A 357 9.45 5.38 -32.33
CA LEU A 357 10.14 4.12 -32.09
C LEU A 357 10.10 3.29 -33.36
N GLU A 358 11.19 2.55 -33.61
CA GLU A 358 11.24 1.47 -34.58
C GLU A 358 11.12 0.15 -33.82
N VAL A 359 10.24 -0.72 -34.29
CA VAL A 359 10.05 -2.08 -33.76
C VAL A 359 10.41 -3.08 -34.84
N ILE A 360 11.33 -3.98 -34.51
CA ILE A 360 11.80 -5.05 -35.40
C ILE A 360 11.44 -6.38 -34.76
N ILE A 361 10.67 -7.21 -35.47
CA ILE A 361 10.20 -8.52 -35.02
C ILE A 361 10.19 -9.54 -36.18
N ASP A 362 10.18 -10.83 -35.84
CA ASP A 362 9.78 -11.88 -36.78
C ASP A 362 8.24 -11.99 -36.79
N GLU A 363 7.59 -11.61 -37.90
CA GLU A 363 6.12 -11.62 -37.95
C GLU A 363 5.50 -13.02 -37.81
N GLU A 364 6.20 -14.07 -38.22
CA GLU A 364 5.65 -15.43 -38.16
C GLU A 364 5.58 -15.96 -36.72
N THR A 365 6.57 -15.59 -35.90
CA THR A 365 6.72 -16.14 -34.54
C THR A 365 6.44 -15.13 -33.43
N GLU A 366 6.56 -13.83 -33.71
CA GLU A 366 6.57 -12.75 -32.72
C GLU A 366 5.52 -11.66 -32.97
N GLY A 367 4.56 -11.87 -33.89
CA GLY A 367 3.49 -10.90 -34.19
C GLY A 367 2.72 -10.40 -32.95
N TYR A 368 2.59 -11.23 -31.90
CA TYR A 368 1.97 -10.88 -30.63
C TYR A 368 2.66 -9.69 -29.91
N ILE A 369 3.92 -9.39 -30.22
CA ILE A 369 4.66 -8.26 -29.63
C ILE A 369 4.05 -6.93 -30.06
N ILE A 370 3.63 -6.81 -31.32
CA ILE A 370 2.97 -5.59 -31.82
C ILE A 370 1.62 -5.40 -31.14
N GLU A 371 0.82 -6.45 -31.04
CA GLU A 371 -0.46 -6.42 -30.31
C GLU A 371 -0.25 -6.02 -28.85
N LYS A 372 0.78 -6.56 -28.20
CA LYS A 372 1.12 -6.22 -26.83
C LYS A 372 1.52 -4.75 -26.68
N ILE A 373 2.35 -4.22 -27.57
CA ILE A 373 2.77 -2.81 -27.54
C ILE A 373 1.55 -1.90 -27.70
N LEU A 374 0.66 -2.18 -28.64
CA LEU A 374 -0.55 -1.38 -28.86
C LEU A 374 -1.50 -1.41 -27.65
N ASN A 375 -1.66 -2.57 -27.01
CA ASN A 375 -2.46 -2.68 -25.79
C ASN A 375 -1.84 -1.92 -24.60
N GLU A 376 -0.51 -1.82 -24.54
CA GLU A 376 0.21 -1.06 -23.52
C GLU A 376 0.35 0.44 -23.85
N SER A 377 0.08 0.85 -25.09
CA SER A 377 0.19 2.23 -25.59
C SER A 377 -1.15 2.71 -26.19
N PRO A 378 -2.13 3.12 -25.35
CA PRO A 378 -3.48 3.45 -25.83
C PRO A 378 -3.55 4.62 -26.83
N ASN A 379 -2.54 5.49 -26.87
CA ASN A 379 -2.41 6.59 -27.81
C ASN A 379 -1.29 6.38 -28.84
N GLY A 380 -0.75 5.17 -28.94
CA GLY A 380 0.28 4.81 -29.90
C GLY A 380 -0.30 4.69 -31.32
N VAL A 381 0.35 5.33 -32.28
CA VAL A 381 0.04 5.19 -33.71
C VAL A 381 1.06 4.25 -34.34
N LEU A 382 0.59 3.18 -34.98
CA LEU A 382 1.42 2.16 -35.64
C LEU A 382 1.41 2.35 -37.15
N ASP A 383 2.59 2.40 -37.75
CA ASP A 383 2.80 2.38 -39.19
C ASP A 383 3.63 1.14 -39.56
N LYS A 384 3.08 0.22 -40.36
CA LYS A 384 3.86 -0.89 -40.93
C LYS A 384 4.71 -0.36 -42.08
N ILE A 385 6.03 -0.52 -42.00
CA ILE A 385 6.97 -0.02 -43.00
C ILE A 385 7.28 -1.09 -44.03
N GLU A 386 7.63 -2.28 -43.54
CA GLU A 386 7.88 -3.49 -44.32
C GLU A 386 7.63 -4.70 -43.42
N ASP A 387 7.75 -5.91 -43.96
CA ASP A 387 7.60 -7.13 -43.18
C ASP A 387 8.65 -7.19 -42.07
N GLY A 388 8.18 -7.33 -40.83
CA GLY A 388 9.02 -7.37 -39.63
C GLY A 388 9.51 -6.01 -39.13
N ARG A 389 9.12 -4.89 -39.77
CA ARG A 389 9.53 -3.54 -39.34
C ARG A 389 8.35 -2.57 -39.26
N TYR A 390 8.22 -1.98 -38.08
CA TYR A 390 7.13 -1.06 -37.74
C TYR A 390 7.68 0.24 -37.15
N HIS A 391 6.97 1.34 -37.38
CA HIS A 391 7.15 2.56 -36.61
C HIS A 391 5.98 2.76 -35.65
N ILE A 392 6.29 3.14 -34.42
CA ILE A 392 5.29 3.46 -33.40
C ILE A 392 5.56 4.85 -32.88
N THR A 393 4.53 5.68 -32.91
CA THR A 393 4.60 7.06 -32.42
C THR A 393 3.71 7.23 -31.21
N ILE A 394 4.28 7.75 -30.12
CA ILE A 394 3.60 7.91 -28.83
C ILE A 394 3.75 9.36 -28.38
N GLU A 395 2.64 9.97 -27.95
CA GLU A 395 2.65 11.27 -27.27
C GLU A 395 2.70 11.07 -25.75
N VAL A 396 3.59 11.77 -25.05
CA VAL A 396 3.79 11.61 -23.61
C VAL A 396 4.18 12.95 -22.98
N ASN A 397 3.73 13.23 -21.75
CA ASN A 397 4.12 14.46 -21.06
C ASN A 397 5.65 14.60 -20.91
N ASP A 398 6.34 13.48 -20.72
CA ASP A 398 7.79 13.41 -20.60
C ASP A 398 8.30 12.07 -21.13
N SER A 399 9.21 12.09 -22.10
CA SER A 399 9.76 10.87 -22.71
C SER A 399 10.51 9.99 -21.72
N GLY A 400 10.99 10.54 -20.60
CA GLY A 400 11.58 9.78 -19.50
C GLY A 400 10.61 8.80 -18.85
N GLU A 401 9.29 9.04 -18.90
CA GLU A 401 8.30 8.08 -18.41
C GLU A 401 8.29 6.76 -19.20
N LEU A 402 8.69 6.80 -20.48
CA LEU A 402 8.75 5.63 -21.36
C LEU A 402 10.01 4.80 -21.14
N ILE A 403 11.04 5.31 -20.47
CA ILE A 403 12.32 4.59 -20.31
C ILE A 403 12.13 3.18 -19.75
N PRO A 404 11.42 2.96 -18.63
CA PRO A 404 11.24 1.60 -18.11
C PRO A 404 10.41 0.72 -19.05
N TRP A 405 9.57 1.32 -19.89
CA TRP A 405 8.78 0.62 -20.88
C TRP A 405 9.58 0.16 -22.08
N ILE A 406 10.39 1.05 -22.64
CA ILE A 406 11.31 0.72 -23.73
C ILE A 406 12.27 -0.40 -23.30
N ARG A 407 12.78 -0.36 -22.06
CA ARG A 407 13.65 -1.41 -21.51
C ARG A 407 12.97 -2.79 -21.46
N GLY A 408 11.65 -2.84 -21.30
CA GLY A 408 10.88 -4.10 -21.31
C GLY A 408 10.81 -4.76 -22.69
N TYR A 409 11.10 -4.01 -23.76
CA TYR A 409 11.15 -4.47 -25.15
C TYR A 409 12.59 -4.44 -25.71
N ALA A 410 13.55 -4.63 -24.82
CA ALA A 410 14.95 -4.82 -25.17
C ALA A 410 15.13 -5.80 -26.34
N GLY A 411 15.89 -5.39 -27.35
CA GLY A 411 16.11 -6.20 -28.56
C GLY A 411 15.09 -5.99 -29.67
N TYR A 412 13.88 -5.53 -29.35
CA TYR A 412 12.82 -5.29 -30.35
C TYR A 412 12.67 -3.80 -30.69
N VAL A 413 12.88 -2.91 -29.74
CA VAL A 413 12.57 -1.47 -29.87
C VAL A 413 13.83 -0.61 -29.96
N LYS A 414 13.82 0.35 -30.89
CA LYS A 414 14.84 1.38 -31.05
C LYS A 414 14.18 2.77 -31.08
N VAL A 415 14.78 3.74 -30.40
CA VAL A 415 14.31 5.13 -30.42
C VAL A 415 14.82 5.81 -31.70
N LEU A 416 13.90 6.35 -32.51
CA LEU A 416 14.21 7.08 -33.73
C LEU A 416 14.23 8.60 -33.52
N GLU A 417 13.24 9.13 -32.77
CA GLU A 417 13.08 10.55 -32.51
C GLU A 417 13.07 10.80 -31.00
N SER A 418 13.73 11.88 -30.56
CA SER A 418 14.24 12.18 -29.20
C SER A 418 15.67 11.69 -28.96
N LYS A 419 16.65 12.57 -29.23
CA LYS A 419 18.08 12.30 -29.04
C LYS A 419 18.42 12.01 -27.59
N GLU A 420 17.87 12.80 -26.66
CA GLU A 420 18.14 12.63 -25.22
C GLU A 420 17.67 11.26 -24.72
N LEU A 421 16.47 10.84 -25.14
CA LEU A 421 15.94 9.51 -24.82
C LEU A 421 16.80 8.40 -25.43
N ALA A 422 17.17 8.53 -26.71
CA ALA A 422 18.01 7.56 -27.41
C ALA A 422 19.39 7.42 -26.73
N ASP A 423 20.05 8.53 -26.43
CA ASP A 423 21.34 8.58 -25.74
C ASP A 423 21.24 7.97 -24.33
N LYS A 424 20.14 8.24 -23.62
CA LYS A 424 19.90 7.66 -22.29
C LYS A 424 19.76 6.14 -22.34
N ILE A 425 18.91 5.63 -23.24
CA ILE A 425 18.71 4.18 -23.43
C ILE A 425 20.02 3.52 -23.88
N PHE A 426 20.77 4.12 -24.80
CA PHE A 426 22.06 3.60 -25.25
C PHE A 426 23.09 3.51 -24.12
N ASN A 427 23.21 4.56 -23.29
CA ASN A 427 24.12 4.56 -22.15
C ASN A 427 23.72 3.52 -21.10
N ASP A 428 22.42 3.36 -20.82
CA ASP A 428 21.93 2.32 -19.91
C ASP A 428 22.29 0.92 -20.42
N TRP A 429 22.19 0.66 -21.73
CA TRP A 429 22.63 -0.60 -22.34
C TRP A 429 24.13 -0.81 -22.19
N LYS A 430 24.93 0.23 -22.45
CA LYS A 430 26.38 0.16 -22.29
C LYS A 430 26.77 -0.17 -20.86
N GLU A 431 26.17 0.50 -19.87
CA GLU A 431 26.40 0.25 -18.45
C GLU A 431 26.03 -1.18 -18.07
N MET A 432 24.88 -1.67 -18.53
CA MET A 432 24.45 -3.05 -18.31
C MET A 432 25.47 -4.04 -18.91
N LEU A 433 25.84 -3.87 -20.17
CA LEU A 433 26.78 -4.78 -20.84
C LEU A 433 28.17 -4.77 -20.18
N LEU A 434 28.64 -3.61 -19.71
CA LEU A 434 29.86 -3.51 -18.90
C LEU A 434 29.74 -4.29 -17.59
N ALA A 435 28.61 -4.19 -16.89
CA ALA A 435 28.38 -4.91 -15.64
C ALA A 435 28.33 -6.44 -15.84
N TYR A 436 27.86 -6.91 -17.00
CA TYR A 436 27.90 -8.33 -17.38
C TYR A 436 29.24 -8.77 -18.01
N GLY A 437 30.19 -7.85 -18.22
CA GLY A 437 31.50 -8.14 -18.81
C GLY A 437 31.48 -8.46 -20.31
N VAL A 438 30.42 -8.05 -21.02
CA VAL A 438 30.23 -8.32 -22.46
C VAL A 438 30.99 -7.31 -23.32
N VAL A 439 31.13 -6.08 -22.82
CA VAL A 439 31.87 -4.99 -23.47
C VAL A 439 32.99 -4.57 -22.50
N GLN A 440 34.19 -4.27 -23.03
CA GLN A 440 35.33 -3.75 -22.26
C GLN A 440 35.46 -2.24 -22.44
#